data_AF-A0A524LXQ9-F1
#
_entry.id   AF-A0A524LXQ9-F1
#
_cell.length_a   1.000
_cell.length_b   1.000
_cell.length_c   1.000
_cell.angle_alpha   90.00
_cell.angle_beta   90.00
_cell.angle_gamma   90.00
#
_symmetry.space_group_name_H-M   'P 1'
#
loop_
_entity.id
_entity.type
_entity.pdbx_description
1 polymer ?
#
loop_
_entity_poly.entity_id
_entity_poly.type
_entity_poly.pdbx_seq_one_letter_code
_entity_poly.pdbx_strand_id
1 'polypeptide(L)' 'FKEIICIVASILKPCQECMVYHTKQALSLGATREEIMEACSVAIVMGGGPAVSSIAVVQDCLDAWAPRS' A
#
# COMPACT_ATOMS: atom_id res chain seq x y z
N PHE A 1 1.26 -6.27 10.38
CA PHE A 1 2.49 -6.76 9.71
C PHE A 1 2.22 -7.54 8.41
N LYS A 2 1.47 -8.67 8.42
CA LYS A 2 1.21 -9.46 7.19
C LYS A 2 0.56 -8.64 6.06
N GLU A 3 -0.40 -7.77 6.40
CA GLU A 3 -1.10 -6.95 5.42
C GLU A 3 -0.18 -5.98 4.67
N ILE A 4 0.81 -5.39 5.33
CA ILE A 4 1.80 -4.51 4.69
C ILE A 4 2.62 -5.28 3.65
N ILE A 5 3.00 -6.52 3.95
CA ILE A 5 3.68 -7.40 2.97
C ILE A 5 2.76 -7.69 1.78
N CYS A 6 1.47 -7.94 2.03
CA CYS A 6 0.50 -8.17 0.97
C CYS A 6 0.29 -6.94 0.09
N ILE A 7 0.32 -5.72 0.64
CA ILE A 7 0.31 -4.47 -0.13
C ILE A 7 1.49 -4.45 -1.11
N VAL A 8 2.72 -4.66 -0.63
CA VAL A 8 3.92 -4.71 -1.48
C VAL A 8 3.80 -5.78 -2.56
N ALA A 9 3.36 -7.00 -2.20
CA ALA A 9 3.18 -8.08 -3.15
C ALA A 9 2.14 -7.74 -4.23
N SER A 10 1.06 -7.04 -3.88
CA SER A 10 0.02 -6.60 -4.81
C SER A 10 0.43 -5.44 -5.70
N ILE A 11 1.46 -4.67 -5.32
CA ILE A 11 2.10 -3.67 -6.20
C ILE A 11 3.04 -4.37 -7.19
N LEU A 12 3.86 -5.31 -6.71
CA LEU A 12 4.81 -6.05 -7.55
C LEU A 12 4.14 -7.05 -8.50
N LYS A 13 2.98 -7.58 -8.10
CA LYS A 13 2.05 -8.34 -8.94
C LYS A 13 0.73 -7.56 -9.00
N PRO A 14 0.62 -6.56 -9.90
CA PRO A 14 -0.45 -5.56 -9.90
C PRO A 14 -1.84 -6.19 -9.77
N CYS A 15 -2.46 -5.97 -8.61
CA CYS A 15 -3.84 -6.35 -8.31
C CYS A 15 -4.49 -5.21 -7.52
N GLN A 16 -5.33 -4.41 -8.16
CA GLN A 16 -5.93 -3.22 -7.55
C GLN A 16 -6.85 -3.58 -6.39
N GLU A 17 -7.67 -4.61 -6.56
CA GLU A 17 -8.57 -5.10 -5.52
C GLU A 17 -7.80 -5.57 -4.29
N CYS A 18 -6.65 -6.22 -4.50
CA CYS A 18 -5.76 -6.67 -3.43
C CYS A 18 -5.13 -5.48 -2.71
N MET A 19 -4.65 -4.46 -3.43
CA MET A 19 -4.10 -3.24 -2.84
C MET A 19 -5.13 -2.56 -1.95
N VAL A 20 -6.35 -2.41 -2.44
CA VAL A 20 -7.48 -1.81 -1.71
C VAL A 20 -7.80 -2.62 -0.44
N TYR A 21 -7.96 -3.93 -0.58
CA TYR A 21 -8.31 -4.82 0.53
C TYR A 21 -7.24 -4.82 1.62
N HIS A 22 -5.98 -5.06 1.26
CA HIS A 22 -4.88 -5.15 2.22
C HIS A 22 -4.54 -3.79 2.85
N THR A 23 -4.75 -2.68 2.15
CA THR A 23 -4.62 -1.33 2.75
C THR A 23 -5.66 -1.12 3.85
N LYS A 24 -6.93 -1.45 3.61
CA LYS A 24 -7.98 -1.35 4.62
C LYS A 24 -7.72 -2.23 5.84
N GLN A 25 -7.26 -3.47 5.60
CA GLN A 25 -6.90 -4.41 6.67
C GLN A 25 -5.69 -3.93 7.47
N ALA A 26 -4.65 -3.39 6.81
CA ALA A 26 -3.48 -2.83 7.47
C ALA A 26 -3.88 -1.68 8.42
N LEU A 27 -4.67 -0.72 7.94
CA LEU A 27 -5.17 0.39 8.76
C LEU A 27 -6.02 -0.12 9.95
N SER A 28 -6.89 -1.11 9.72
CA SER A 28 -7.72 -1.70 10.78
C SER A 28 -6.91 -2.41 11.87
N LEU A 29 -5.70 -2.88 11.53
CA LEU A 29 -4.73 -3.46 12.47
C LEU A 29 -3.81 -2.41 13.11
N GLY A 30 -4.06 -1.12 12.88
CA GLY A 30 -3.31 -0.01 13.47
C GLY A 30 -2.04 0.38 12.70
N ALA A 31 -1.85 -0.09 11.47
CA ALA A 31 -0.74 0.38 10.64
C ALA A 31 -0.91 1.88 10.34
N THR A 32 0.17 2.64 10.42
CA THR A 32 0.11 4.08 10.13
C THR A 32 0.25 4.36 8.64
N ARG A 33 -0.11 5.58 8.23
CA ARG A 33 0.14 6.07 6.88
C ARG A 33 1.63 5.98 6.55
N GLU A 34 2.50 6.37 7.48
CA GLU A 34 3.95 6.36 7.31
C GLU A 34 4.47 4.93 7.07
N GLU A 35 4.05 3.96 7.87
CA GLU A 35 4.46 2.56 7.72
C GLU A 35 4.06 1.97 6.36
N ILE A 36 2.85 2.28 5.89
CA ILE A 36 2.35 1.81 4.58
C ILE A 36 3.13 2.50 3.44
N MET A 37 3.41 3.79 3.57
CA MET A 37 4.16 4.54 2.55
C MET A 37 5.66 4.15 2.50
N GLU A 38 6.27 3.81 3.63
CA GLU A 38 7.61 3.22 3.65
C GLU A 38 7.64 1.88 2.90
N ALA A 39 6.65 1.02 3.12
CA ALA A 39 6.54 -0.24 2.38
C ALA A 39 6.32 -0.02 0.88
N CYS A 40 5.52 0.97 0.50
CA CYS A 40 5.37 1.38 -0.89
C CYS A 40 6.69 1.84 -1.52
N SER A 41 7.53 2.55 -0.75
CA SER A 41 8.86 2.96 -1.20
C SER A 41 9.76 1.75 -1.48
N VAL A 42 9.67 0.69 -0.67
CA VAL A 42 10.35 -0.59 -0.96
C VAL A 42 9.81 -1.21 -2.27
N ALA A 43 8.49 -1.17 -2.48
CA ALA A 43 7.89 -1.68 -3.72
C ALA A 43 8.38 -0.92 -4.97
N ILE A 44 8.63 0.39 -4.88
CA ILE A 44 9.24 1.19 -5.96
C ILE A 44 10.64 0.69 -6.27
N VAL A 45 11.48 0.54 -5.24
CA VAL A 45 12.87 0.09 -5.41
C VAL A 45 12.93 -1.28 -6.08
N MET A 46 12.00 -2.18 -5.73
CA MET A 46 11.96 -3.54 -6.27
C MET A 46 11.27 -3.66 -7.63
N GLY A 47 10.24 -2.86 -7.89
CA GLY A 47 9.38 -2.97 -9.08
C GLY A 47 9.63 -1.90 -10.16
N GLY A 48 10.46 -0.88 -9.88
CA GLY A 48 10.81 0.17 -10.83
C GLY A 48 9.61 1.02 -11.27
N GLY A 49 9.69 1.55 -12.50
CA GLY A 49 8.66 2.46 -13.05
C GLY A 49 7.21 1.94 -12.99
N PRO A 50 6.91 0.66 -13.32
CA PRO A 50 5.56 0.11 -13.21
C PRO A 50 5.00 0.08 -11.79
N ALA A 51 5.86 -0.05 -10.78
CA ALA A 51 5.41 0.00 -9.39
C ALA A 51 4.90 1.40 -9.05
N VAL A 52 5.57 2.46 -9.51
CA VAL A 52 5.22 3.88 -9.24
C VAL A 52 3.78 4.21 -9.63
N SER A 53 3.30 3.73 -10.78
CA SER A 53 1.91 3.96 -11.20
C SER A 53 0.90 3.19 -10.35
N SER A 54 1.27 2.01 -9.85
CA SER A 54 0.38 1.13 -9.09
C SER A 54 0.10 1.67 -7.67
N ILE A 55 1.05 2.40 -7.09
CA ILE A 55 0.94 2.96 -5.72
C ILE A 55 -0.13 4.02 -5.59
N ALA A 56 -0.52 4.68 -6.68
CA ALA A 56 -1.58 5.68 -6.67
C ALA A 56 -2.87 5.09 -6.04
N VAL A 57 -3.16 3.81 -6.28
CA VAL A 57 -4.29 3.10 -5.67
C VAL A 57 -4.17 3.02 -4.14
N VAL A 58 -2.97 2.76 -3.63
CA VAL A 58 -2.72 2.72 -2.18
C VAL A 58 -2.82 4.12 -1.58
N GLN A 59 -2.30 5.14 -2.28
CA GLN A 59 -2.42 6.54 -1.86
C GLN A 59 -3.88 6.98 -1.77
N ASP A 60 -4.70 6.67 -2.77
CA ASP A 60 -6.14 6.95 -2.77
C ASP A 60 -6.84 6.30 -1.57
N CYS A 61 -6.48 5.05 -1.25
CA CYS A 61 -7.01 4.35 -0.08
C CYS A 61 -6.60 5.03 1.25
N LEU A 62 -5.34 5.46 1.35
CA LEU A 62 -4.85 6.17 2.53
C LEU A 62 -5.52 7.54 2.66
N ASP A 63 -5.77 8.25 1.56
CA ASP A 63 -6.43 9.56 1.57
C ASP A 63 -7.90 9.44 2.00
N ALA A 64 -8.54 8.33 1.65
CA ALA A 64 -9.92 8.01 2.03
C ALA A 64 -10.05 7.53 3.48
N TRP A 65 -9.10 6.74 3.99
CA TRP A 65 -9.29 5.97 5.24
C TRP A 65 -8.26 6.20 6.33
N ALA A 66 -7.04 6.64 6.01
CA ALA A 66 -6.04 6.86 7.05
C ALA A 66 -6.44 8.09 7.88
N PRO A 67 -6.32 8.04 9.23
CA PRO A 67 -6.50 9.21 10.06
C PRO A 67 -5.58 10.34 9.58
N ARG A 68 -6.13 11.54 9.40
CA ARG A 68 -5.31 12.74 9.16
C ARG A 68 -4.73 13.16 10.50
N SER A 69 -3.40 13.06 10.65
CA SER A 69 -2.65 13.64 11.76
C SER A 69 -2.73 15.16 11.76
#